data_AF-A0A383B5V5-F1
#
_entry.id   AF-A0A383B5V5-F1
#
_cell.length_a   1.000
_cell.length_b   1.000
_cell.length_c   1.000
_cell.angle_alpha   90.00
_cell.angle_beta   90.00
_cell.angle_gamma   90.00
#
_symmetry.space_group_name_H-M   'P 1'
#
loop_
_entity.id
_entity.type
_entity.pdbx_description
1 polymer ?
#
loop_
_entity_poly.entity_id
_entity_poly.type
_entity_poly.pdbx_seq_one_letter_code
_entity_poly.pdbx_strand_id
1 'polypeptide(L)'
;MKSYKNAGDEPSWGLSMLTESEMGSAFNWYNSHLNKKDIYDIITEHGGWTKEEKKRLRRTEKCWFKCTHAAMLRMKIRGARFDDKDIRYINQQKDELLSHAPEKLEKVVQSNVISIQERLKRKVNLMFGELDDVIDEFVDNDFQHDFNCYLWLRNNNMKAQHCVILVEIIKPM
;
A
#
# COMPACT_ATOMS: atom_id res chain seq x y z
N MET A 1 -17.32 -12.50 -14.73
CA MET A 1 -16.00 -13.14 -14.59
C MET A 1 -15.79 -14.04 -15.82
N LYS A 2 -15.15 -13.55 -16.88
CA LYS A 2 -14.91 -14.39 -18.07
C LYS A 2 -13.61 -15.16 -17.86
N SER A 3 -13.74 -16.45 -17.57
CA SER A 3 -12.63 -17.40 -17.53
C SER A 3 -12.28 -17.76 -18.98
N TYR A 4 -11.20 -17.19 -19.52
CA TYR A 4 -10.67 -17.57 -20.83
C TYR A 4 -9.86 -18.85 -20.67
N LYS A 5 -10.55 -19.99 -20.59
CA LYS A 5 -9.94 -21.32 -20.42
C LYS A 5 -9.41 -21.96 -21.71
N ASN A 6 -9.47 -21.27 -22.86
CA ASN A 6 -9.20 -21.89 -24.17
C ASN A 6 -8.27 -21.07 -25.09
N ALA A 7 -7.44 -20.16 -24.56
CA ALA A 7 -6.67 -19.26 -25.41
C ALA A 7 -5.18 -19.64 -25.50
N GLY A 8 -4.88 -20.91 -25.76
CA GLY A 8 -3.56 -21.40 -26.17
C GLY A 8 -2.41 -21.14 -25.17
N ASP A 9 -1.23 -21.62 -25.51
CA ASP A 9 -0.01 -21.34 -24.75
C ASP A 9 0.48 -19.90 -24.97
N GLU A 10 1.16 -19.33 -23.97
CA GLU A 10 1.78 -18.00 -24.08
C GLU A 10 2.77 -17.99 -25.27
N PRO A 11 2.67 -17.01 -26.19
CA PRO A 11 3.53 -16.94 -27.36
C PRO A 11 5.03 -17.02 -26.99
N SER A 12 5.78 -17.74 -27.81
CA SER A 12 7.23 -17.90 -27.66
C SER A 12 7.91 -17.61 -28.99
N TRP A 13 9.10 -17.03 -28.92
CA TRP A 13 9.87 -16.64 -30.11
C TRP A 13 11.15 -17.45 -30.18
N GLY A 14 11.53 -17.82 -31.40
CA GLY A 14 12.82 -18.42 -31.70
C GLY A 14 13.92 -17.35 -31.77
N LEU A 15 15.03 -17.71 -32.42
CA LEU A 15 16.19 -16.80 -32.60
C LEU A 15 15.97 -15.72 -33.68
N SER A 16 14.86 -15.77 -34.42
CA SER A 16 14.54 -14.83 -35.51
C SER A 16 14.05 -13.48 -34.99
N MET A 17 14.19 -12.45 -35.82
CA MET A 17 13.54 -11.16 -35.60
C MET A 17 12.03 -11.33 -35.60
N LEU A 18 11.36 -10.60 -34.73
CA LEU A 18 9.91 -10.61 -34.60
C LEU A 18 9.26 -9.96 -35.82
N THR A 19 8.32 -10.63 -36.46
CA THR A 19 7.52 -10.05 -37.55
C THR A 19 6.33 -9.24 -37.00
N GLU A 20 5.84 -8.27 -37.77
CA GLU A 20 4.66 -7.47 -37.37
C GLU A 20 3.41 -8.34 -37.13
N SER A 21 3.25 -9.42 -37.91
CA SER A 21 2.15 -10.38 -37.75
C SER A 21 2.23 -11.17 -36.44
N GLU A 22 3.43 -11.62 -36.07
CA GLU A 22 3.67 -12.28 -34.77
C GLU A 22 3.47 -11.31 -33.61
N MET A 23 3.90 -10.05 -33.77
CA MET A 23 3.70 -9.01 -32.77
C MET A 23 2.21 -8.71 -32.55
N GLY A 24 1.43 -8.57 -33.63
CA GLY A 24 -0.02 -8.37 -33.54
C GLY A 24 -0.74 -9.54 -32.87
N SER A 25 -0.35 -10.77 -33.23
CA SER A 25 -0.90 -11.99 -32.61
C SER A 25 -0.59 -12.06 -31.12
N ALA A 26 0.64 -11.71 -30.74
CA ALA A 26 1.07 -11.67 -29.35
C ALA A 26 0.30 -10.60 -28.55
N PHE A 27 0.11 -9.40 -29.09
CA PHE A 27 -0.67 -8.36 -28.41
C PHE A 27 -2.12 -8.77 -28.18
N ASN A 28 -2.75 -9.43 -29.16
CA ASN A 28 -4.11 -9.96 -28.97
C ASN A 28 -4.18 -10.99 -27.84
N TRP A 29 -3.17 -11.86 -27.75
CA TRP A 29 -3.05 -12.81 -26.64
C TRP A 29 -2.89 -12.09 -25.31
N TYR A 30 -1.93 -11.17 -25.17
CA TYR A 30 -1.68 -10.45 -23.92
C TYR A 30 -2.86 -9.58 -23.48
N ASN A 31 -3.55 -8.90 -24.41
CA ASN A 31 -4.75 -8.13 -24.09
C ASN A 31 -5.89 -8.99 -23.51
N SER A 32 -5.93 -10.29 -23.85
CA SER A 32 -6.94 -11.21 -23.36
C SER A 32 -6.56 -11.89 -22.04
N HIS A 33 -5.26 -11.97 -21.73
CA HIS A 33 -4.74 -12.74 -20.59
C HIS A 33 -4.17 -11.89 -19.46
N LEU A 34 -3.54 -10.76 -19.75
CA LEU A 34 -2.98 -9.89 -18.74
C LEU A 34 -4.07 -9.07 -18.07
N ASN A 35 -4.16 -9.20 -16.75
CA ASN A 35 -4.98 -8.32 -15.94
C ASN A 35 -4.17 -7.07 -15.50
N LYS A 36 -4.84 -6.09 -14.89
CA LYS A 36 -4.19 -4.84 -14.43
C LYS A 36 -3.06 -5.06 -13.41
N LYS A 37 -3.11 -6.14 -12.63
CA LYS A 37 -2.06 -6.51 -11.68
C LYS A 37 -0.85 -7.07 -12.45
N ASP A 38 -1.07 -8.00 -13.38
CA ASP A 38 0.01 -8.59 -14.17
C ASP A 38 0.77 -7.52 -14.98
N ILE A 39 0.02 -6.58 -15.59
CA ILE A 39 0.60 -5.44 -16.32
C ILE A 39 1.51 -4.61 -15.40
N TYR A 40 1.06 -4.32 -14.18
CA TYR A 40 1.82 -3.55 -13.20
C TYR A 40 3.09 -4.29 -12.74
N ASP A 41 2.95 -5.58 -12.40
CA ASP A 41 4.05 -6.41 -11.90
C ASP A 41 5.13 -6.55 -12.99
N ILE A 42 4.75 -6.90 -14.23
CA ILE A 42 5.69 -7.01 -15.36
C ILE A 42 6.46 -5.71 -15.60
N ILE A 43 5.75 -4.57 -15.65
CA ILE A 43 6.39 -3.28 -15.90
C ILE A 43 7.36 -2.96 -14.78
N THR A 44 6.96 -3.08 -13.52
CA THR A 44 7.80 -2.69 -12.36
C THR A 44 9.00 -3.62 -12.14
N GLU A 45 8.89 -4.89 -12.50
CA GLU A 45 9.97 -5.87 -12.39
C GLU A 45 10.98 -5.75 -13.54
N HIS A 46 10.49 -5.58 -14.78
CA HIS A 46 11.30 -5.73 -15.98
C HIS A 46 11.54 -4.44 -16.79
N GLY A 47 10.97 -3.30 -16.40
CA GLY A 47 11.17 -2.02 -17.09
C GLY A 47 12.52 -1.33 -16.84
N GLY A 48 13.46 -1.98 -16.14
CA GLY A 48 14.81 -1.44 -15.94
C GLY A 48 14.84 -0.15 -15.12
N TRP A 49 14.10 -0.13 -14.01
CA TRP A 49 13.92 1.04 -13.14
C TRP A 49 14.97 1.13 -12.03
N THR A 50 15.37 2.35 -11.68
CA THR A 50 16.14 2.65 -10.47
C THR A 50 15.28 2.48 -9.21
N LYS A 51 15.89 2.45 -8.02
CA LYS A 51 15.16 2.31 -6.75
C LYS A 51 14.20 3.48 -6.52
N GLU A 52 14.62 4.68 -6.90
CA GLU A 52 13.89 5.93 -6.81
C GLU A 52 12.69 5.93 -7.76
N GLU A 53 12.89 5.51 -9.01
CA GLU A 53 11.82 5.36 -10.00
C GLU A 53 10.77 4.35 -9.56
N LYS A 54 11.18 3.17 -9.06
CA LYS A 54 10.24 2.18 -8.50
C LYS A 54 9.38 2.75 -7.37
N LYS A 55 9.93 3.66 -6.56
CA LYS A 55 9.17 4.34 -5.50
C LYS A 55 8.16 5.33 -6.05
N ARG A 56 8.49 6.04 -7.13
CA ARG A 56 7.57 6.94 -7.83
C ARG A 56 6.44 6.15 -8.50
N LEU A 57 6.76 5.05 -9.19
CA LEU A 57 5.80 4.17 -9.86
C LEU A 57 4.76 3.55 -8.90
N ARG A 58 5.10 3.29 -7.64
CA ARG A 58 4.14 2.85 -6.61
C ARG A 58 3.03 3.87 -6.32
N ARG A 59 3.25 5.15 -6.65
CA ARG A 59 2.31 6.25 -6.45
C ARG A 59 1.57 6.63 -7.74
N THR A 60 2.03 6.12 -8.87
CA THR A 60 1.39 6.36 -10.17
C THR A 60 0.10 5.56 -10.28
N GLU A 61 -0.94 6.18 -10.85
CA GLU A 61 -2.19 5.48 -11.10
C GLU A 61 -2.02 4.35 -12.11
N LYS A 62 -2.74 3.23 -11.89
CA LYS A 62 -2.64 2.03 -12.74
C LYS A 62 -3.11 2.25 -14.18
N CYS A 63 -3.87 3.31 -14.46
CA CYS A 63 -4.34 3.65 -15.81
C CYS A 63 -3.18 4.01 -16.77
N TRP A 64 -2.07 4.51 -16.24
CA TRP A 64 -0.87 4.85 -17.02
C TRP A 64 -0.02 3.63 -17.39
N PHE A 65 -0.26 2.48 -16.75
CA PHE A 65 0.44 1.23 -17.05
C PHE A 65 -0.24 0.55 -18.25
N LYS A 66 0.35 0.71 -19.43
CA LYS A 66 -0.23 0.22 -20.68
C LYS A 66 0.09 -1.27 -20.90
N CYS A 67 -0.93 -2.03 -21.33
CA CYS A 67 -0.79 -3.45 -21.66
C CYS A 67 0.25 -3.68 -22.76
N THR A 68 0.28 -2.86 -23.80
CA THR A 68 1.26 -2.95 -24.90
C THR A 68 2.69 -2.89 -24.39
N HIS A 69 2.99 -2.00 -23.45
CA HIS A 69 4.33 -1.88 -22.87
C HIS A 69 4.69 -3.13 -22.05
N ALA A 70 3.77 -3.62 -21.21
CA ALA A 70 3.97 -4.87 -20.46
C ALA A 70 4.17 -6.07 -21.39
N ALA A 71 3.37 -6.18 -22.46
CA ALA A 71 3.49 -7.21 -23.47
C ALA A 71 4.87 -7.19 -24.12
N MET A 72 5.36 -6.05 -24.59
CA MET A 72 6.70 -5.96 -25.21
C MET A 72 7.83 -6.33 -24.24
N LEU A 73 7.74 -5.92 -22.98
CA LEU A 73 8.70 -6.36 -21.95
C LEU A 73 8.64 -7.87 -21.73
N ARG A 74 7.44 -8.46 -21.69
CA ARG A 74 7.24 -9.90 -21.55
C ARG A 74 7.79 -10.68 -22.74
N MET A 75 7.56 -10.19 -23.95
CA MET A 75 8.11 -10.73 -25.19
C MET A 75 9.64 -10.72 -25.15
N LYS A 76 10.25 -9.61 -24.70
CA LYS A 76 11.70 -9.49 -24.55
C LYS A 76 12.28 -10.56 -23.61
N ILE A 77 11.64 -10.79 -22.47
CA ILE A 77 12.08 -11.80 -21.47
C ILE A 77 12.01 -13.21 -22.07
N ARG A 78 10.99 -13.47 -22.89
CA ARG A 78 10.77 -14.75 -23.58
C ARG A 78 11.61 -14.91 -24.85
N GLY A 79 12.55 -14.01 -25.11
CA GLY A 79 13.55 -14.15 -26.17
C GLY A 79 13.20 -13.48 -27.50
N ALA A 80 12.12 -12.67 -27.58
CA ALA A 80 11.82 -11.91 -28.78
C ALA A 80 12.95 -10.91 -29.09
N ARG A 81 13.41 -10.91 -30.35
CA ARG A 81 14.33 -9.89 -30.85
C ARG A 81 13.55 -8.77 -31.53
N PHE A 82 13.73 -7.58 -30.99
CA PHE A 82 13.13 -6.33 -31.45
C PHE A 82 14.09 -5.58 -32.37
N ASP A 83 13.53 -4.82 -33.30
CA ASP A 83 14.30 -3.86 -34.09
C ASP A 83 14.56 -2.56 -33.29
N ASP A 84 15.31 -1.63 -33.88
CA ASP A 84 15.62 -0.35 -33.24
C ASP A 84 14.38 0.54 -33.05
N LYS A 85 13.34 0.37 -33.88
CA LYS A 85 12.10 1.15 -33.78
C LYS A 85 11.29 0.70 -32.55
N ASP A 86 11.18 -0.60 -32.34
CA ASP A 86 10.52 -1.22 -31.21
C ASP A 86 11.25 -0.92 -29.89
N ILE A 87 12.59 -0.98 -29.89
CA ILE A 87 13.39 -0.61 -28.72
C ILE A 87 13.19 0.87 -28.36
N ARG A 88 13.17 1.76 -29.37
CA ARG A 88 12.86 3.19 -29.16
C ARG A 88 11.46 3.38 -28.58
N TYR A 89 10.47 2.64 -29.08
CA TYR A 89 9.12 2.68 -28.53
C TYR A 89 9.06 2.22 -27.08
N ILE A 90 9.75 1.13 -26.71
CA ILE A 90 9.83 0.65 -25.32
C ILE A 90 10.41 1.75 -24.41
N ASN A 91 11.49 2.41 -24.84
CA ASN A 91 12.10 3.49 -24.07
C ASN A 91 11.18 4.72 -23.98
N GLN A 92 10.50 5.10 -25.06
CA GLN A 92 9.54 6.20 -25.04
C GLN A 92 8.38 5.93 -24.06
N GLN A 93 7.86 4.70 -24.02
CA GLN A 93 6.83 4.32 -23.06
C GLN A 93 7.33 4.36 -21.61
N LYS A 94 8.61 4.06 -21.39
CA LYS A 94 9.27 4.21 -20.10
C LYS A 94 9.26 5.68 -19.65
N ASP A 95 9.68 6.58 -20.53
CA ASP A 95 9.76 8.01 -20.24
C ASP A 95 8.37 8.64 -20.05
N GLU A 96 7.39 8.23 -20.86
CA GLU A 96 5.99 8.63 -20.71
C GLU A 96 5.43 8.20 -19.35
N LEU A 97 5.69 6.97 -18.91
CA LEU A 97 5.24 6.51 -17.60
C LEU A 97 5.89 7.31 -16.45
N LEU A 98 7.15 7.72 -16.60
CA LEU A 98 7.85 8.55 -15.62
C LEU A 98 7.34 10.00 -15.56
N SER A 99 6.88 10.57 -16.68
CA SER A 99 6.32 11.92 -16.69
C SER A 99 5.01 12.01 -15.90
N HIS A 100 4.23 10.93 -15.88
CA HIS A 100 3.02 10.80 -15.07
C HIS A 100 3.30 10.33 -13.62
N ALA A 101 4.52 9.91 -13.32
CA ALA A 101 4.87 9.48 -11.98
C ALA A 101 5.15 10.69 -11.09
N PRO A 102 4.36 10.90 -10.01
CA PRO A 102 4.45 12.13 -9.22
C PRO A 102 5.87 12.32 -8.72
N GLU A 103 6.39 13.52 -8.94
CA GLU A 103 7.61 13.94 -8.26
C GLU A 103 7.37 13.94 -6.75
N LYS A 104 8.46 13.82 -6.00
CA LYS A 104 8.43 13.67 -4.56
C LYS A 104 7.68 14.89 -3.99
N LEU A 105 6.40 14.74 -3.66
CA LEU A 105 5.67 15.76 -2.92
C LEU A 105 6.46 15.99 -1.64
N GLU A 106 7.07 17.17 -1.51
CA GLU A 106 7.49 17.66 -0.22
C GLU A 106 6.25 17.57 0.67
N LYS A 107 6.38 16.88 1.80
CA LYS A 107 5.29 16.75 2.76
C LYS A 107 5.05 18.12 3.38
N VAL A 108 4.27 18.96 2.73
CA VAL A 108 3.68 20.15 3.34
C VAL A 108 2.18 19.90 3.43
N VAL A 109 1.79 19.09 4.41
CA VAL A 109 0.66 19.37 5.29
C VAL A 109 0.93 18.60 6.59
N GLN A 110 1.51 19.27 7.59
CA GLN A 110 1.29 18.86 8.98
C GLN A 110 -0.19 19.10 9.26
N SER A 111 -1.03 18.15 8.87
CA SER A 111 -2.36 18.09 9.46
C SER A 111 -2.11 17.68 10.90
N ASN A 112 -2.57 18.50 11.84
CA ASN A 112 -2.45 18.27 13.27
C ASN A 112 -3.41 17.12 13.67
N VAL A 113 -3.30 15.98 12.98
CA VAL A 113 -4.09 14.78 13.23
C VAL A 113 -3.40 14.11 14.39
N ILE A 114 -3.87 14.47 15.58
CA ILE A 114 -3.60 13.74 16.82
C ILE A 114 -3.72 12.25 16.51
N SER A 115 -2.61 11.54 16.67
CA SER A 115 -2.54 10.11 16.34
C SER A 115 -3.57 9.34 17.17
N ILE A 116 -4.04 8.20 16.66
CA ILE A 116 -4.98 7.34 17.40
C ILE A 116 -4.42 6.99 18.79
N GLN A 117 -3.10 6.79 18.88
CA GLN A 117 -2.40 6.54 20.15
C GLN A 117 -2.48 7.72 21.10
N GLU A 118 -2.33 8.94 20.60
CA GLU A 118 -2.42 10.15 21.41
C GLU A 118 -3.87 10.41 21.87
N ARG A 119 -4.87 10.13 21.02
CA ARG A 119 -6.28 10.16 21.44
C ARG A 119 -6.56 9.14 22.54
N LEU A 120 -5.97 7.95 22.44
CA LEU A 120 -6.09 6.90 23.45
C LEU A 120 -5.45 7.33 24.76
N LYS A 121 -4.23 7.87 24.73
CA LYS A 121 -3.53 8.40 25.92
C LYS A 121 -4.32 9.51 26.62
N ARG A 122 -4.85 10.48 25.86
CA ARG A 122 -5.70 11.54 26.42
C ARG A 122 -6.93 10.99 27.12
N LYS A 123 -7.58 9.98 26.51
CA LYS A 123 -8.74 9.34 27.12
C LYS A 123 -8.37 8.61 28.41
N VAL A 124 -7.26 7.88 28.43
CA VAL A 124 -6.77 7.19 29.63
C VAL A 124 -6.41 8.17 30.74
N ASN A 125 -5.76 9.29 30.43
CA ASN A 125 -5.45 10.34 31.41
C ASN A 125 -6.71 10.94 32.04
N LEU A 126 -7.74 11.20 31.23
CA LEU A 126 -9.01 11.73 31.73
C LEU A 126 -9.68 10.72 32.69
N MET A 127 -9.80 9.46 32.27
CA MET A 127 -10.37 8.40 33.11
C MET A 127 -9.55 8.18 34.39
N PHE A 128 -8.22 8.33 34.32
CA PHE A 128 -7.38 8.19 35.50
C PHE A 128 -7.58 9.36 36.47
N GLY A 129 -7.67 10.61 35.99
CA GLY A 129 -7.98 11.75 36.85
C GLY A 129 -9.32 11.59 37.55
N GLU A 130 -10.36 11.17 36.83
CA GLU A 130 -11.68 10.88 37.44
C GLU A 130 -11.61 9.72 38.46
N LEU A 131 -10.75 8.73 38.24
CA LEU A 131 -10.55 7.64 39.18
C LEU A 131 -9.80 8.11 40.43
N ASP A 132 -8.82 8.98 40.27
CA ASP A 132 -8.02 9.57 41.36
C ASP A 132 -8.91 10.42 42.27
N ASP A 133 -9.74 11.29 41.69
CA ASP A 133 -10.72 12.11 42.42
C ASP A 133 -11.67 11.26 43.28
N VAL A 134 -12.14 10.13 42.75
CA VAL A 134 -13.04 9.21 43.47
C VAL A 134 -12.31 8.43 44.56
N ILE A 135 -11.03 8.11 44.36
CA ILE A 135 -10.20 7.48 45.39
C ILE A 135 -9.91 8.47 46.52
N ASP A 136 -9.57 9.71 46.19
CA ASP A 136 -9.35 10.78 47.19
C ASP A 136 -10.61 11.02 48.00
N GLU A 137 -11.79 11.13 47.36
CA GLU A 137 -13.06 11.25 48.08
C GLU A 137 -13.34 10.04 48.99
N PHE A 138 -12.96 8.83 48.57
CA PHE A 138 -13.08 7.63 49.42
C PHE A 138 -12.16 7.70 50.64
N VAL A 139 -10.94 8.21 50.48
CA VAL A 139 -9.96 8.39 51.57
C VAL A 139 -10.40 9.49 52.53
N ASP A 140 -10.86 10.64 52.01
CA ASP A 140 -11.31 11.79 52.80
C ASP A 140 -12.56 11.47 53.64
N ASN A 141 -13.37 10.50 53.19
CA ASN A 141 -14.54 10.01 53.92
C ASN A 141 -14.23 8.82 54.85
N ASP A 142 -13.01 8.70 55.40
CA ASP A 142 -12.60 7.64 56.33
C ASP A 142 -12.89 6.21 55.81
N PHE A 143 -12.76 6.00 54.50
CA PHE A 143 -13.03 4.71 53.84
C PHE A 143 -14.47 4.20 54.01
N GLN A 144 -15.43 5.09 54.28
CA GLN A 144 -16.84 4.74 54.53
C GLN A 144 -17.69 4.65 53.26
N HIS A 145 -17.14 4.92 52.07
CA HIS A 145 -17.91 4.91 50.82
C HIS A 145 -17.94 3.52 50.17
N ASP A 146 -19.07 3.12 49.57
CA ASP A 146 -19.22 1.87 48.79
C ASP A 146 -18.52 1.95 47.41
N PHE A 147 -17.31 2.52 47.35
CA PHE A 147 -16.59 2.63 46.10
C PHE A 147 -16.10 1.26 45.63
N ASN A 148 -16.65 0.80 44.50
CA ASN A 148 -16.24 -0.44 43.86
C ASN A 148 -15.49 -0.12 42.55
N CYS A 149 -14.16 -0.16 42.63
CA CYS A 149 -13.27 0.10 41.50
C CYS A 149 -13.56 -0.81 40.29
N TYR A 150 -13.92 -2.08 40.50
CA TYR A 150 -14.28 -2.99 39.41
C TYR A 150 -15.55 -2.53 38.66
N LEU A 151 -16.59 -2.13 39.38
CA LEU A 151 -17.82 -1.60 38.79
C LEU A 151 -17.56 -0.27 38.07
N TRP A 152 -16.72 0.59 38.64
CA TRP A 152 -16.33 1.85 38.02
C TRP A 152 -15.62 1.64 36.68
N LEU A 153 -14.62 0.75 36.64
CA LEU A 153 -13.88 0.43 35.40
C LEU A 153 -14.81 -0.17 34.33
N ARG A 154 -15.73 -1.03 34.75
CA ARG A 154 -16.73 -1.64 33.86
C ARG A 154 -17.66 -0.58 33.27
N ASN A 155 -18.20 0.30 34.10
CA ASN A 155 -19.12 1.37 33.68
C ASN A 155 -18.44 2.36 32.73
N ASN A 156 -17.15 2.65 32.94
CA ASN A 156 -16.33 3.50 32.09
C ASN A 156 -15.81 2.80 30.81
N ASN A 157 -16.25 1.57 30.54
CA ASN A 157 -15.87 0.79 29.36
C ASN A 157 -14.34 0.68 29.18
N MET A 158 -13.62 0.45 30.29
CA MET A 158 -12.19 0.23 30.26
C MET A 158 -11.86 -1.07 29.50
N LYS A 159 -11.07 -0.94 28.43
CA LYS A 159 -10.59 -2.06 27.62
C LYS A 159 -9.16 -2.41 28.00
N ALA A 160 -8.74 -3.64 27.73
CA ALA A 160 -7.38 -4.11 28.00
C ALA A 160 -6.28 -3.17 27.46
N GLN A 161 -6.52 -2.53 26.31
CA GLN A 161 -5.62 -1.57 25.69
C GLN A 161 -5.38 -0.30 26.54
N HIS A 162 -6.35 0.10 27.37
CA HIS A 162 -6.21 1.23 28.28
C HIS A 162 -5.30 0.89 29.47
N CYS A 163 -5.38 -0.35 29.98
CA CYS A 163 -4.60 -0.80 31.13
C CYS A 163 -3.09 -0.77 30.86
N VAL A 164 -2.67 -1.08 29.64
CA VAL A 164 -1.25 -1.02 29.24
C VAL A 164 -0.69 0.40 29.39
N ILE A 165 -1.48 1.41 29.00
CA ILE A 165 -1.11 2.83 29.11
C ILE A 165 -1.17 3.29 30.57
N LEU A 166 -2.18 2.85 31.32
CA LEU A 166 -2.33 3.18 32.73
C LEU A 166 -1.11 2.73 33.56
N VAL A 167 -0.57 1.54 33.27
CA VAL A 167 0.65 1.04 33.92
C VAL A 167 1.87 1.91 33.61
N GLU A 168 1.95 2.52 32.42
CA GLU A 168 3.02 3.48 32.11
C GLU A 168 2.89 4.78 32.92
N ILE A 169 1.66 5.21 33.19
CA ILE A 169 1.37 6.45 33.94
C ILE A 169 1.67 6.28 35.44
N ILE A 170 1.28 5.13 36.02
CA ILE A 170 1.38 4.88 37.47
C ILE A 170 2.78 4.41 37.90
N LYS A 171 3.61 3.93 36.97
CA LYS A 171 4.96 3.48 37.33
C LYS A 171 5.74 4.63 37.98
N PRO A 172 6.24 4.45 39.23
CA PRO A 172 7.14 5.43 39.83
C PRO A 172 8.40 5.53 38.95
N MET A 173 8.86 6.77 38.70
CA MET A 173 10.12 7.02 37.98
C MET A 173 11.31 6.39 38.69
#